data_AF-A0A8T4F0S7-F1
#
_entry.id   AF-A0A8T4F0S7-F1
#
_cell.length_a   1.000
_cell.length_b   1.000
_cell.length_c   1.000
_cell.angle_alpha   90.00
_cell.angle_beta   90.00
_cell.angle_gamma   90.00
#
_symmetry.space_group_name_H-M   'P 1'
#
loop_
_entity.id
_entity.type
_entity.pdbx_description
1 polymer ?
#
loop_
_entity_poly.entity_id
_entity_poly.type
_entity_poly.pdbx_seq_one_letter_code
_entity_poly.pdbx_strand_id
1 'polypeptide(L)'
;MGEIAAARGRGASSRVSEEGAGWSCQQIGSFQSLRPSKHSFTWLNPGTLWRSRNEILAGLFGDPSSEVRRRWIASQRERGVDPDFRINQPMTGEFTFLLFGDSGEGDASQYAVVPGLLRLGDGTSFAVVASDVIYPTGSGNEYGDKFFRPYEDYHAPIYAVPGNHDWYDGLGGFMRVFCDAKQLAVEGQGFRLSPAGIRGLLWKKPDVIDEARLAADKARRGALDQQAMLPAPYWVLDLGRLLLIGIDTGIRGDIDREQGEWLRRVSADPRPKILVTGKPIYVRNDYKPCEIEGGGTVDEIVRSTGYIAAIGGDVHNYQRFPVKVGDRTIQYIVSGGGGAFMHATHTTPRVTLVDEDAYRCYPLRGDSLSFYSLIYSRRLHMKWLYITPDEGLALMSKTIGNKPPRPIGDVKITTRLKWAARLLGGWPWPFRFPVERVFHRYISELSDWDTPPFFKSFLHLTVTDDSVKIRCYAATGCLEQEITPPLEDEVEIPLQG
;
A
#
# COMPACT_ATOMS: atom_id res chain seq x y z
N MET A 1 -6.32 22.10 -13.73
CA MET A 1 -5.70 22.41 -12.40
C MET A 1 -4.58 21.44 -12.04
N GLY A 2 -4.66 20.15 -12.42
CA GLY A 2 -3.64 19.13 -12.10
C GLY A 2 -2.20 19.43 -12.54
N GLU A 3 -1.97 19.96 -13.75
CA GLU A 3 -0.60 20.29 -14.21
C GLU A 3 0.04 21.45 -13.42
N ILE A 4 -0.74 22.45 -13.02
CA ILE A 4 -0.25 23.57 -12.19
C ILE A 4 0.10 23.07 -10.79
N ALA A 5 -0.74 22.19 -10.21
CA ALA A 5 -0.45 21.55 -8.93
C ALA A 5 0.81 20.68 -9.02
N ALA A 6 0.97 19.87 -10.08
CA ALA A 6 2.15 19.06 -10.31
C ALA A 6 3.42 19.89 -10.47
N ALA A 7 3.37 21.00 -11.22
CA ALA A 7 4.51 21.89 -11.38
C ALA A 7 4.97 22.52 -10.05
N ARG A 8 4.02 22.95 -9.20
CA ARG A 8 4.31 23.44 -7.84
C ARG A 8 4.86 22.32 -6.95
N GLY A 9 4.24 21.14 -7.00
CA GLY A 9 4.67 19.96 -6.24
C GLY A 9 6.08 19.50 -6.60
N ARG A 10 6.51 19.62 -7.87
CA ARG A 10 7.88 19.29 -8.30
C ARG A 10 8.93 20.14 -7.60
N GLY A 11 8.66 21.44 -7.43
CA GLY A 11 9.56 22.34 -6.72
C GLY A 11 9.70 22.04 -5.23
N ALA A 12 8.77 21.27 -4.66
CA ALA A 12 8.72 20.91 -3.25
C ALA A 12 9.07 19.43 -2.97
N SER A 13 9.57 18.67 -3.94
CA SER A 13 9.90 17.23 -3.79
C SER A 13 11.05 16.98 -2.82
N SER A 14 11.05 15.82 -2.14
CA SER A 14 12.20 15.31 -1.39
C SER A 14 13.48 15.17 -2.21
N ARG A 15 13.37 15.08 -3.54
CA ARG A 15 14.50 15.05 -4.49
C ARG A 15 15.12 16.42 -4.75
N VAL A 16 14.44 17.49 -4.33
CA VAL A 16 14.92 18.87 -4.48
C VAL A 16 15.52 19.38 -3.18
N SER A 17 14.87 19.13 -2.03
CA SER A 17 15.29 19.66 -0.73
C SER A 17 14.94 18.77 0.47
N GLU A 18 15.58 19.02 1.62
CA GLU A 18 15.21 18.37 2.90
C GLU A 18 13.84 18.86 3.39
N GLU A 19 13.49 20.12 3.13
CA GLU A 19 12.17 20.70 3.36
C GLU A 19 11.10 19.89 2.64
N GLY A 20 11.34 19.53 1.38
CA GLY A 20 10.42 18.73 0.58
C GLY A 20 10.18 17.32 1.12
N ALA A 21 11.19 16.77 1.81
CA ALA A 21 11.07 15.51 2.54
C ALA A 21 10.36 15.65 3.91
N GLY A 22 10.04 16.88 4.32
CA GLY A 22 9.35 17.19 5.58
C GLY A 22 10.26 17.33 6.80
N TRP A 23 11.59 17.35 6.63
CA TRP A 23 12.54 17.49 7.75
C TRP A 23 12.47 18.86 8.43
N SER A 24 12.15 19.92 7.67
CA SER A 24 12.11 21.33 8.13
C SER A 24 10.68 21.82 8.40
N CYS A 25 9.87 21.00 9.07
CA CYS A 25 8.45 21.28 9.29
C CYS A 25 8.21 22.51 10.20
N GLN A 26 7.80 23.64 9.61
CA GLN A 26 7.53 24.87 10.36
C GLN A 26 6.24 24.79 11.17
N GLN A 27 5.20 24.18 10.59
CA GLN A 27 3.89 24.02 11.21
C GLN A 27 3.36 22.62 10.95
N ILE A 28 2.91 21.96 12.03
CA ILE A 28 2.25 20.66 11.94
C ILE A 28 0.90 20.84 11.23
N GLY A 29 0.59 19.89 10.35
CA GLY A 29 -0.62 19.88 9.56
C GLY A 29 -1.92 19.74 10.36
N SER A 30 -3.02 20.00 9.66
CA SER A 30 -4.38 19.94 10.18
C SER A 30 -4.80 18.52 10.61
N PHE A 31 -4.12 17.48 10.11
CA PHE A 31 -4.43 16.08 10.41
C PHE A 31 -4.62 15.77 11.90
N GLN A 32 -3.89 16.45 12.80
CA GLN A 32 -4.01 16.24 14.24
C GLN A 32 -5.42 16.50 14.77
N SER A 33 -6.12 17.48 14.17
CA SER A 33 -7.48 17.86 14.54
C SER A 33 -8.55 16.93 13.98
N LEU A 34 -8.22 16.17 12.91
CA LEU A 34 -9.11 15.24 12.24
C LEU A 34 -9.16 13.87 12.91
N ARG A 35 -8.16 13.54 13.73
CA ARG A 35 -8.07 12.24 14.41
C ARG A 35 -9.26 12.00 15.36
N PRO A 36 -9.87 10.80 15.36
CA PRO A 36 -10.93 10.45 16.30
C PRO A 36 -10.40 10.30 17.73
N SER A 37 -9.10 10.04 17.87
CA SER A 37 -8.43 9.82 19.15
C SER A 37 -6.99 10.33 19.11
N LYS A 38 -6.52 10.82 20.27
CA LYS A 38 -5.11 11.15 20.50
C LYS A 38 -4.26 9.90 20.79
N HIS A 39 -4.89 8.75 21.02
CA HIS A 39 -4.17 7.49 21.16
C HIS A 39 -3.65 7.06 19.79
N SER A 40 -2.36 6.76 19.74
CA SER A 40 -1.72 6.18 18.57
C SER A 40 -1.97 4.68 18.60
N PHE A 41 -2.16 4.10 17.42
CA PHE A 41 -2.18 2.66 17.30
C PHE A 41 -0.77 2.15 17.67
N THR A 42 -0.68 0.90 18.12
CA THR A 42 0.63 0.30 18.30
C THR A 42 0.50 -1.20 18.15
N TRP A 43 1.32 -1.72 17.26
CA TRP A 43 1.44 -3.15 17.06
C TRP A 43 2.12 -3.86 18.24
N LEU A 44 2.84 -3.13 19.10
CA LEU A 44 3.42 -3.69 20.34
C LEU A 44 2.37 -4.11 21.37
N ASN A 45 1.13 -3.68 21.20
CA ASN A 45 0.06 -4.04 22.12
C ASN A 45 -0.15 -5.57 22.07
N PRO A 46 0.00 -6.30 23.20
CA PRO A 46 -0.18 -7.75 23.23
C PRO A 46 -1.53 -8.21 22.66
N GLY A 47 -2.59 -7.40 22.84
CA GLY A 47 -3.91 -7.65 22.26
C GLY A 47 -3.94 -7.52 20.74
N THR A 48 -3.22 -6.56 20.15
CA THR A 48 -3.09 -6.41 18.69
C THR A 48 -2.34 -7.59 18.07
N LEU A 49 -1.23 -8.02 18.67
CA LEU A 49 -0.47 -9.18 18.23
C LEU A 49 -1.29 -10.47 18.36
N TRP A 50 -2.02 -10.62 19.46
CA TRP A 50 -2.91 -11.76 19.66
C TRP A 50 -4.03 -11.80 18.61
N ARG A 51 -4.60 -10.64 18.26
CA ARG A 51 -5.61 -10.54 17.19
C ARG A 51 -5.03 -10.92 15.82
N SER A 52 -3.79 -10.54 15.53
CA SER A 52 -3.12 -10.77 14.23
C SER A 52 -2.40 -12.12 14.11
N ARG A 53 -2.51 -13.00 15.11
CA ARG A 53 -1.82 -14.30 15.16
C ARG A 53 -2.08 -15.22 13.95
N ASN A 54 -3.14 -14.97 13.19
CA ASN A 54 -3.52 -15.76 12.02
C ASN A 54 -2.44 -15.77 10.94
N GLU A 55 -1.64 -14.70 10.81
CA GLU A 55 -0.48 -14.69 9.91
C GLU A 55 0.52 -15.82 10.25
N ILE A 56 0.89 -15.90 11.53
CA ILE A 56 1.85 -16.89 12.03
C ILE A 56 1.27 -18.30 11.87
N LEU A 57 -0.01 -18.47 12.21
CA LEU A 57 -0.70 -19.75 12.05
C LEU A 57 -0.80 -20.15 10.58
N ALA A 58 -0.98 -19.21 9.65
CA ALA A 58 -0.98 -19.48 8.21
C ALA A 58 0.40 -19.96 7.73
N GLY A 59 1.48 -19.36 8.22
CA GLY A 59 2.84 -19.78 7.93
C GLY A 59 3.16 -21.18 8.44
N LEU A 60 2.68 -21.54 9.64
CA LEU A 60 2.97 -22.83 10.28
C LEU A 60 2.03 -23.97 9.85
N PHE A 61 0.76 -23.65 9.58
CA PHE A 61 -0.31 -24.65 9.45
C PHE A 61 -1.16 -24.49 8.18
N GLY A 62 -0.76 -23.60 7.26
CA GLY A 62 -1.40 -23.39 5.97
C GLY A 62 -2.41 -22.24 5.97
N ASP A 63 -2.54 -21.57 4.83
CA ASP A 63 -3.43 -20.42 4.62
C ASP A 63 -4.84 -20.88 4.20
N PRO A 64 -5.91 -20.55 4.94
CA PRO A 64 -7.29 -20.90 4.56
C PRO A 64 -7.90 -19.93 3.54
N SER A 65 -7.21 -18.86 3.15
CA SER A 65 -7.75 -17.80 2.29
C SER A 65 -8.38 -18.36 1.02
N SER A 66 -7.68 -19.25 0.30
CA SER A 66 -8.18 -19.88 -0.93
C SER A 66 -9.47 -20.69 -0.74
N GLU A 67 -9.60 -21.42 0.38
CA GLU A 67 -10.80 -22.20 0.69
C GLU A 67 -11.99 -21.30 1.02
N VAL A 68 -11.76 -20.28 1.85
CA VAL A 68 -12.79 -19.32 2.26
C VAL A 68 -13.19 -18.41 1.10
N ARG A 69 -12.24 -18.02 0.23
CA ARG A 69 -12.49 -17.22 -0.98
C ARG A 69 -13.46 -17.93 -1.91
N ARG A 70 -13.27 -19.22 -2.18
CA ARG A 70 -14.21 -20.00 -3.00
C ARG A 70 -15.63 -19.98 -2.44
N ARG A 71 -15.79 -20.01 -1.12
CA ARG A 71 -17.10 -19.89 -0.45
C ARG A 71 -17.71 -18.50 -0.63
N TRP A 72 -16.91 -17.44 -0.48
CA TRP A 72 -17.33 -16.07 -0.79
C TRP A 72 -17.78 -15.93 -2.24
N ILE A 73 -17.01 -16.46 -3.18
CA ILE A 73 -17.31 -16.40 -4.61
C ILE A 73 -18.59 -17.17 -4.95
N ALA A 74 -18.77 -18.38 -4.38
CA ALA A 74 -20.01 -19.12 -4.53
C ALA A 74 -21.23 -18.32 -4.04
N SER A 75 -21.13 -17.69 -2.86
CA SER A 75 -22.19 -16.84 -2.33
C SER A 75 -22.49 -15.62 -3.20
N GLN A 76 -21.48 -15.00 -3.80
CA GLN A 76 -21.70 -13.89 -4.73
C GLN A 76 -22.37 -14.36 -6.03
N ARG A 77 -22.00 -15.52 -6.57
CA ARG A 77 -22.67 -16.09 -7.75
C ARG A 77 -24.12 -16.46 -7.50
N GLU A 78 -24.45 -16.95 -6.30
CA GLU A 78 -25.84 -17.19 -5.90
C GLU A 78 -26.69 -15.90 -5.87
N ARG A 79 -26.05 -14.74 -5.65
CA ARG A 79 -26.69 -13.41 -5.77
C ARG A 79 -26.84 -12.94 -7.23
N GLY A 80 -26.39 -13.73 -8.20
CA GLY A 80 -26.48 -13.41 -9.62
C GLY A 80 -25.50 -12.32 -10.09
N VAL A 81 -24.36 -12.14 -9.40
CA VAL A 81 -23.32 -11.22 -9.90
C VAL A 81 -22.73 -11.71 -11.21
N ASP A 82 -22.21 -10.77 -12.01
CA ASP A 82 -21.50 -11.06 -13.25
C ASP A 82 -20.36 -12.07 -13.01
N PRO A 83 -20.25 -13.16 -13.81
CA PRO A 83 -19.26 -14.21 -13.61
C PRO A 83 -17.80 -13.80 -13.91
N ASP A 84 -17.61 -12.72 -14.66
CA ASP A 84 -16.31 -12.07 -14.88
C ASP A 84 -16.06 -10.96 -13.85
N PHE A 85 -16.99 -10.73 -12.92
CA PHE A 85 -16.88 -9.72 -11.86
C PHE A 85 -16.56 -8.34 -12.43
N ARG A 86 -17.18 -8.02 -13.57
CA ARG A 86 -16.95 -6.77 -14.31
C ARG A 86 -17.90 -5.67 -13.85
N ILE A 87 -17.33 -4.52 -13.55
CA ILE A 87 -18.01 -3.25 -13.28
C ILE A 87 -17.83 -2.39 -14.53
N ASN A 88 -18.91 -2.10 -15.24
CA ASN A 88 -18.87 -1.27 -16.46
C ASN A 88 -19.06 0.20 -16.08
N GLN A 89 -18.01 1.00 -16.26
CA GLN A 89 -18.02 2.43 -15.96
C GLN A 89 -17.22 3.19 -17.03
N PRO A 90 -17.66 3.18 -18.30
CA PRO A 90 -16.92 3.80 -19.38
C PRO A 90 -16.74 5.30 -19.13
N MET A 91 -15.48 5.76 -19.23
CA MET A 91 -15.12 7.17 -19.05
C MET A 91 -14.92 7.84 -20.41
N THR A 92 -15.44 9.05 -20.57
CA THR A 92 -15.29 9.85 -21.80
C THR A 92 -14.30 10.98 -21.58
N GLY A 93 -13.49 11.30 -22.60
CA GLY A 93 -12.44 12.32 -22.49
C GLY A 93 -11.34 11.95 -21.49
N GLU A 94 -10.68 12.98 -20.96
CA GLU A 94 -9.71 12.87 -19.87
C GLU A 94 -10.44 12.62 -18.54
N PHE A 95 -9.93 11.68 -17.75
CA PHE A 95 -10.41 11.45 -16.38
C PHE A 95 -9.25 11.16 -15.43
N THR A 96 -9.51 11.31 -14.14
CA THR A 96 -8.51 11.15 -13.08
C THR A 96 -9.03 10.29 -11.95
N PHE A 97 -8.14 9.59 -11.26
CA PHE A 97 -8.48 8.80 -10.08
C PHE A 97 -7.29 8.70 -9.11
N LEU A 98 -7.58 8.42 -7.84
CA LEU A 98 -6.56 8.19 -6.82
C LEU A 98 -6.28 6.69 -6.61
N LEU A 99 -5.05 6.35 -6.19
CA LEU A 99 -4.70 5.00 -5.74
C LEU A 99 -3.75 5.07 -4.55
N PHE A 100 -4.06 4.36 -3.47
CA PHE A 100 -3.23 4.30 -2.27
C PHE A 100 -3.43 2.95 -1.57
N GLY A 101 -2.44 2.43 -0.86
CA GLY A 101 -2.53 1.16 -0.13
C GLY A 101 -2.27 1.32 1.35
N ASP A 102 -2.64 0.31 2.14
CA ASP A 102 -2.21 0.16 3.53
C ASP A 102 -2.63 1.36 4.41
N SER A 103 -3.87 1.81 4.26
CA SER A 103 -4.32 3.07 4.87
C SER A 103 -4.80 2.98 6.31
N GLY A 104 -5.54 1.93 6.68
CA GLY A 104 -6.50 2.03 7.79
C GLY A 104 -5.97 1.70 9.18
N GLU A 105 -4.96 2.41 9.69
CA GLU A 105 -4.54 2.30 11.11
C GLU A 105 -5.43 3.14 12.05
N GLY A 106 -6.00 4.25 11.57
CA GLY A 106 -6.87 5.15 12.33
C GLY A 106 -6.15 6.16 13.21
N ASP A 107 -4.85 6.37 13.00
CA ASP A 107 -3.98 7.23 13.81
C ASP A 107 -3.38 8.41 13.01
N ALA A 108 -2.41 9.11 13.59
CA ALA A 108 -1.75 10.24 12.93
C ALA A 108 -1.20 9.92 11.55
N SER A 109 -0.67 8.71 11.36
CA SER A 109 0.02 8.32 10.15
C SER A 109 -0.94 8.21 8.96
N GLN A 110 -2.12 7.63 9.17
CA GLN A 110 -3.23 7.66 8.20
C GLN A 110 -3.74 9.08 7.98
N TYR A 111 -4.07 9.80 9.06
CA TYR A 111 -4.69 11.11 8.95
C TYR A 111 -3.75 12.15 8.30
N ALA A 112 -2.43 11.99 8.40
CA ALA A 112 -1.46 12.86 7.70
C ALA A 112 -1.60 12.81 6.17
N VAL A 113 -2.19 11.74 5.62
CA VAL A 113 -2.46 11.58 4.18
C VAL A 113 -3.73 12.30 3.75
N VAL A 114 -4.74 12.31 4.63
CA VAL A 114 -6.12 12.70 4.31
C VAL A 114 -6.22 14.11 3.72
N PRO A 115 -5.66 15.18 4.31
CA PRO A 115 -5.84 16.53 3.77
C PRO A 115 -5.31 16.70 2.34
N GLY A 116 -4.10 16.21 2.08
CA GLY A 116 -3.48 16.28 0.75
C GLY A 116 -4.22 15.41 -0.27
N LEU A 117 -4.68 14.22 0.17
CA LEU A 117 -5.46 13.30 -0.65
C LEU A 117 -6.82 13.91 -1.03
N LEU A 118 -7.56 14.47 -0.08
CA LEU A 118 -8.85 15.12 -0.37
C LEU A 118 -8.68 16.30 -1.32
N ARG A 119 -7.62 17.09 -1.13
CA ARG A 119 -7.32 18.24 -1.98
C ARG A 119 -6.99 17.86 -3.42
N LEU A 120 -6.15 16.86 -3.63
CA LEU A 120 -5.82 16.38 -4.98
C LEU A 120 -6.88 15.43 -5.55
N GLY A 121 -7.74 14.90 -4.68
CA GLY A 121 -8.87 14.05 -5.02
C GLY A 121 -10.12 14.81 -5.45
N ASP A 122 -10.19 16.12 -5.19
CA ASP A 122 -11.31 16.95 -5.59
C ASP A 122 -11.52 16.87 -7.12
N GLY A 123 -12.73 16.49 -7.53
CA GLY A 123 -13.11 16.28 -8.93
C GLY A 123 -12.54 15.02 -9.60
N THR A 124 -11.85 14.14 -8.87
CA THR A 124 -11.46 12.83 -9.41
C THR A 124 -12.66 11.88 -9.51
N SER A 125 -12.63 10.95 -10.46
CA SER A 125 -13.78 10.09 -10.79
C SER A 125 -14.02 8.97 -9.79
N PHE A 126 -12.98 8.47 -9.12
CA PHE A 126 -13.01 7.43 -8.09
C PHE A 126 -11.63 7.30 -7.42
N ALA A 127 -11.55 6.51 -6.35
CA ALA A 127 -10.28 6.06 -5.79
C ALA A 127 -10.20 4.52 -5.70
N VAL A 128 -8.99 3.98 -5.59
CA VAL A 128 -8.73 2.56 -5.36
C VAL A 128 -7.80 2.36 -4.17
N VAL A 129 -8.23 1.58 -3.19
CA VAL A 129 -7.38 1.11 -2.08
C VAL A 129 -6.65 -0.17 -2.50
N ALA A 130 -5.33 -0.12 -2.62
CA ALA A 130 -4.48 -1.22 -3.03
C ALA A 130 -3.94 -1.99 -1.81
N SER A 131 -4.71 -2.95 -1.30
CA SER A 131 -4.38 -3.78 -0.12
C SER A 131 -4.64 -3.13 1.23
N ASP A 132 -4.83 -3.99 2.24
CA ASP A 132 -4.90 -3.70 3.67
C ASP A 132 -5.72 -2.44 3.99
N VAL A 133 -7.02 -2.54 3.70
CA VAL A 133 -7.95 -1.41 3.84
C VAL A 133 -7.98 -0.92 5.27
N ILE A 134 -8.05 -1.85 6.23
CA ILE A 134 -7.96 -1.56 7.66
C ILE A 134 -7.08 -2.54 8.43
N TYR A 135 -6.43 -2.02 9.46
CA TYR A 135 -5.64 -2.77 10.43
C TYR A 135 -6.39 -2.91 11.76
N PRO A 136 -6.00 -3.84 12.65
CA PRO A 136 -5.02 -4.90 12.42
C PRO A 136 -5.57 -6.11 11.67
N THR A 137 -6.88 -6.35 11.68
CA THR A 137 -7.44 -7.64 11.26
C THR A 137 -8.62 -7.56 10.29
N GLY A 138 -8.95 -6.42 9.69
CA GLY A 138 -10.09 -6.38 8.76
C GLY A 138 -11.47 -6.50 9.41
N SER A 139 -11.59 -6.30 10.73
CA SER A 139 -12.87 -6.47 11.44
C SER A 139 -13.91 -5.46 10.96
N GLY A 140 -15.10 -5.92 10.60
CA GLY A 140 -16.21 -5.05 10.15
C GLY A 140 -16.58 -3.96 11.16
N ASN A 141 -16.32 -4.19 12.45
CA ASN A 141 -16.62 -3.27 13.54
C ASN A 141 -15.61 -2.12 13.70
N GLU A 142 -14.49 -2.15 12.96
CA GLU A 142 -13.43 -1.13 13.03
C GLU A 142 -13.43 -0.18 11.81
N TYR A 143 -14.29 -0.41 10.81
CA TYR A 143 -14.35 0.40 9.58
C TYR A 143 -14.77 1.87 9.83
N GLY A 144 -15.55 2.15 10.87
CA GLY A 144 -16.02 3.50 11.18
C GLY A 144 -14.90 4.52 11.27
N ASP A 145 -13.92 4.28 12.14
CA ASP A 145 -12.82 5.22 12.41
C ASP A 145 -11.63 5.06 11.46
N LYS A 146 -11.54 3.93 10.74
CA LYS A 146 -10.38 3.57 9.89
C LYS A 146 -10.64 3.69 8.39
N PHE A 147 -11.90 3.80 7.97
CA PHE A 147 -12.28 3.98 6.56
C PHE A 147 -13.37 5.03 6.37
N PHE A 148 -14.52 4.92 7.05
CA PHE A 148 -15.65 5.81 6.78
C PHE A 148 -15.37 7.25 7.22
N ARG A 149 -14.84 7.47 8.43
CA ARG A 149 -14.51 8.79 8.96
C ARG A 149 -13.33 9.46 8.23
N PRO A 150 -12.16 8.81 8.03
CA PRO A 150 -11.02 9.46 7.37
C PRO A 150 -11.34 9.97 5.97
N TYR A 151 -12.25 9.30 5.28
CA TYR A 151 -12.59 9.63 3.90
C TYR A 151 -13.98 10.23 3.76
N GLU A 152 -14.65 10.70 4.81
CA GLU A 152 -16.06 11.16 4.71
C GLU A 152 -16.27 12.29 3.68
N ASP A 153 -15.27 13.16 3.53
CA ASP A 153 -15.29 14.29 2.58
C ASP A 153 -14.73 13.96 1.18
N TYR A 154 -14.40 12.70 0.88
CA TYR A 154 -14.02 12.30 -0.48
C TYR A 154 -15.26 12.03 -1.34
N HIS A 155 -15.67 12.98 -2.17
CA HIS A 155 -16.95 12.93 -2.92
C HIS A 155 -16.88 12.13 -4.23
N ALA A 156 -16.38 10.89 -4.17
CA ALA A 156 -16.37 9.95 -5.27
C ALA A 156 -16.35 8.49 -4.76
N PRO A 157 -16.63 7.49 -5.62
CA PRO A 157 -16.59 6.07 -5.24
C PRO A 157 -15.18 5.64 -4.81
N ILE A 158 -15.10 4.71 -3.86
CA ILE A 158 -13.84 4.07 -3.46
C ILE A 158 -13.96 2.57 -3.66
N TYR A 159 -13.12 2.03 -4.55
CA TYR A 159 -12.94 0.59 -4.76
C TYR A 159 -11.74 0.09 -3.94
N ALA A 160 -11.61 -1.22 -3.77
CA ALA A 160 -10.51 -1.79 -3.01
C ALA A 160 -10.16 -3.21 -3.48
N VAL A 161 -8.91 -3.62 -3.24
CA VAL A 161 -8.52 -5.04 -3.21
C VAL A 161 -8.10 -5.39 -1.78
N PRO A 162 -8.43 -6.59 -1.28
CA PRO A 162 -8.07 -6.96 0.08
C PRO A 162 -6.60 -7.36 0.19
N GLY A 163 -6.01 -7.05 1.34
CA GLY A 163 -4.68 -7.51 1.74
C GLY A 163 -4.71 -8.61 2.80
N ASN A 164 -3.53 -8.97 3.31
CA ASN A 164 -3.43 -10.01 4.35
C ASN A 164 -4.12 -9.61 5.66
N HIS A 165 -4.13 -8.33 6.02
CA HIS A 165 -4.80 -7.86 7.23
C HIS A 165 -6.31 -7.99 7.14
N ASP A 166 -6.89 -7.81 5.95
CA ASP A 166 -8.32 -8.03 5.70
C ASP A 166 -8.71 -9.51 5.89
N TRP A 167 -7.77 -10.42 5.64
CA TRP A 167 -7.96 -11.87 5.75
C TRP A 167 -7.83 -12.43 7.17
N TYR A 168 -7.25 -11.68 8.12
CA TYR A 168 -7.10 -12.18 9.49
C TYR A 168 -8.45 -12.40 10.19
N ASP A 169 -9.53 -11.77 9.71
CA ASP A 169 -10.90 -12.01 10.15
C ASP A 169 -11.75 -12.79 9.12
N GLY A 170 -11.11 -13.52 8.20
CA GLY A 170 -11.79 -14.32 7.17
C GLY A 170 -12.47 -13.49 6.07
N LEU A 171 -12.01 -12.26 5.86
CA LEU A 171 -12.51 -11.31 4.85
C LEU A 171 -13.93 -10.79 5.09
N GLY A 172 -14.55 -11.09 6.23
CA GLY A 172 -15.94 -10.74 6.51
C GLY A 172 -16.23 -9.24 6.46
N GLY A 173 -15.37 -8.41 7.07
CA GLY A 173 -15.52 -6.96 7.06
C GLY A 173 -15.44 -6.38 5.65
N PHE A 174 -14.41 -6.76 4.88
CA PHE A 174 -14.26 -6.34 3.49
C PHE A 174 -15.48 -6.71 2.64
N MET A 175 -15.91 -7.98 2.70
CA MET A 175 -17.05 -8.46 1.91
C MET A 175 -18.35 -7.78 2.31
N ARG A 176 -18.55 -7.45 3.58
CA ARG A 176 -19.73 -6.72 4.05
C ARG A 176 -19.72 -5.25 3.64
N VAL A 177 -18.56 -4.61 3.64
CA VAL A 177 -18.40 -3.18 3.33
C VAL A 177 -18.44 -2.91 1.83
N PHE A 178 -17.62 -3.61 1.05
CA PHE A 178 -17.47 -3.34 -0.39
C PHE A 178 -18.36 -4.20 -1.27
N CYS A 179 -18.69 -5.43 -0.87
CA CYS A 179 -19.48 -6.35 -1.70
C CYS A 179 -20.94 -6.49 -1.24
N ASP A 180 -21.32 -5.82 -0.16
CA ASP A 180 -22.62 -5.97 0.52
C ASP A 180 -23.00 -7.44 0.78
N ALA A 181 -22.01 -8.28 1.06
CA ALA A 181 -22.22 -9.71 1.25
C ALA A 181 -22.73 -10.00 2.67
N LYS A 182 -23.60 -11.01 2.77
CA LYS A 182 -24.03 -11.57 4.06
C LYS A 182 -22.88 -12.38 4.66
N GLN A 183 -22.77 -12.41 5.98
CA GLN A 183 -21.75 -13.20 6.66
C GLN A 183 -21.85 -14.69 6.28
N LEU A 184 -20.71 -15.32 5.92
CA LEU A 184 -20.67 -16.75 5.67
C LEU A 184 -21.02 -17.52 6.95
N ALA A 185 -21.73 -18.65 6.80
CA ALA A 185 -21.91 -19.60 7.88
C ALA A 185 -20.55 -20.11 8.37
N VAL A 186 -20.37 -20.19 9.69
CA VAL A 186 -19.16 -20.76 10.28
C VAL A 186 -19.22 -22.27 10.09
N GLU A 187 -18.36 -22.82 9.23
CA GLU A 187 -18.19 -24.28 9.15
C GLU A 187 -17.41 -24.76 10.36
N GLY A 188 -18.04 -25.66 11.13
CA GLY A 188 -17.40 -26.29 12.28
C GLY A 188 -16.28 -27.22 11.83
N GLN A 189 -15.04 -26.79 11.98
CA GLN A 189 -13.90 -27.70 11.86
C GLN A 189 -13.87 -28.58 13.12
N GLY A 190 -14.43 -29.79 13.03
CA GLY A 190 -14.34 -30.77 14.11
C GLY A 190 -12.88 -31.01 14.51
N PHE A 191 -12.63 -31.26 15.80
CA PHE A 191 -11.27 -31.49 16.30
C PHE A 191 -10.62 -32.67 15.57
N ARG A 192 -9.48 -32.42 14.92
CA ARG A 192 -8.63 -33.43 14.29
C ARG A 192 -7.17 -33.15 14.70
N LEU A 193 -6.42 -34.19 15.05
CA LEU A 193 -4.97 -34.11 15.29
C LEU A 193 -4.21 -34.02 13.94
N SER A 194 -4.50 -32.97 13.18
CA SER A 194 -3.81 -32.62 11.93
C SER A 194 -3.41 -31.14 11.98
N PRO A 195 -2.44 -30.68 11.15
CA PRO A 195 -2.10 -29.25 11.06
C PRO A 195 -3.33 -28.36 10.84
N ALA A 196 -4.28 -28.80 10.00
CA ALA A 196 -5.53 -28.11 9.76
C ALA A 196 -6.45 -28.06 11.00
N GLY A 197 -6.52 -29.12 11.80
CA GLY A 197 -7.33 -29.13 13.03
C GLY A 197 -6.73 -28.31 14.18
N ILE A 198 -5.40 -28.28 14.32
CA ILE A 198 -4.70 -27.40 15.26
C ILE A 198 -4.88 -25.93 14.85
N ARG A 199 -4.79 -25.64 13.54
CA ARG A 199 -5.12 -24.32 12.98
C ARG A 199 -6.53 -23.93 13.36
N GLY A 200 -7.55 -24.76 13.08
CA GLY A 200 -8.95 -24.45 13.39
C GLY A 200 -9.22 -24.12 14.87
N LEU A 201 -8.45 -24.71 15.80
CA LEU A 201 -8.56 -24.40 17.23
C LEU A 201 -7.97 -23.03 17.60
N LEU A 202 -6.80 -22.70 17.04
CA LEU A 202 -6.06 -21.48 17.39
C LEU A 202 -6.43 -20.27 16.52
N TRP A 203 -7.03 -20.51 15.34
CA TRP A 203 -7.41 -19.49 14.38
C TRP A 203 -8.42 -18.52 15.00
N LYS A 204 -8.19 -17.21 14.82
CA LYS A 204 -9.18 -16.19 15.21
C LYS A 204 -10.44 -16.42 14.40
N LYS A 205 -11.57 -16.56 15.09
CA LYS A 205 -12.88 -16.59 14.45
C LYS A 205 -13.25 -15.18 13.97
N PRO A 206 -13.94 -15.07 12.81
CA PRO A 206 -14.54 -13.83 12.36
C PRO A 206 -15.34 -13.14 13.46
N ASP A 207 -15.20 -11.83 13.60
CA ASP A 207 -16.08 -11.08 14.50
C ASP A 207 -17.51 -11.09 13.94
N VAL A 208 -18.50 -11.08 14.84
CA VAL A 208 -19.88 -10.79 14.44
C VAL A 208 -19.97 -9.29 14.21
N ILE A 209 -20.43 -8.90 13.03
CA ILE A 209 -20.56 -7.49 12.65
C ILE A 209 -21.78 -6.90 13.34
N ASP A 210 -21.59 -5.79 14.04
CA ASP A 210 -22.68 -4.96 14.54
C ASP A 210 -23.27 -4.17 13.36
N GLU A 211 -24.33 -4.73 12.77
CA GLU A 211 -24.99 -4.15 11.59
C GLU A 211 -25.56 -2.75 11.84
N ALA A 212 -26.02 -2.46 13.06
CA ALA A 212 -26.56 -1.14 13.38
C ALA A 212 -25.44 -0.09 13.44
N ARG A 213 -24.32 -0.44 14.10
CA ARG A 213 -23.13 0.41 14.11
C ARG A 213 -22.57 0.60 12.70
N LEU A 214 -22.43 -0.47 11.95
CA LEU A 214 -21.90 -0.40 10.58
C LEU A 214 -22.80 0.46 9.67
N ALA A 215 -24.13 0.38 9.82
CA ALA A 215 -25.05 1.23 9.08
C ALA A 215 -24.87 2.72 9.43
N ALA A 216 -24.69 3.05 10.72
CA ALA A 216 -24.39 4.41 11.16
C ALA A 216 -23.05 4.92 10.62
N ASP A 217 -22.03 4.07 10.60
CA ASP A 217 -20.71 4.41 10.03
C ASP A 217 -20.79 4.60 8.52
N LYS A 218 -21.50 3.72 7.79
CA LYS A 218 -21.75 3.83 6.34
C LYS A 218 -22.46 5.15 5.99
N ALA A 219 -23.32 5.66 6.86
CA ALA A 219 -24.04 6.92 6.62
C ALA A 219 -23.11 8.15 6.50
N ARG A 220 -21.88 8.10 7.06
CA ARG A 220 -20.85 9.14 6.86
C ARG A 220 -20.45 9.30 5.40
N ARG A 221 -20.48 8.20 4.64
CA ARG A 221 -20.23 8.15 3.20
C ARG A 221 -21.48 7.71 2.44
N GLY A 222 -22.64 8.23 2.83
CA GLY A 222 -23.94 7.84 2.29
C GLY A 222 -24.37 8.57 1.02
N ALA A 223 -23.62 9.58 0.56
CA ALA A 223 -23.97 10.37 -0.61
C ALA A 223 -23.97 9.51 -1.89
N LEU A 224 -24.84 9.82 -2.85
CA LEU A 224 -25.04 8.99 -4.06
C LEU A 224 -23.77 8.88 -4.91
N ASP A 225 -22.98 9.95 -4.98
CA ASP A 225 -21.70 10.04 -5.69
C ASP A 225 -20.56 9.27 -5.00
N GLN A 226 -20.72 8.87 -3.74
CA GLN A 226 -19.74 8.08 -2.98
C GLN A 226 -19.98 6.57 -3.06
N GLN A 227 -21.12 6.13 -3.60
CA GLN A 227 -21.51 4.74 -3.59
C GLN A 227 -20.69 3.91 -4.58
N ALA A 228 -20.07 2.85 -4.07
CA ALA A 228 -19.36 1.84 -4.84
C ALA A 228 -19.80 0.46 -4.37
N MET A 229 -19.96 -0.49 -5.29
CA MET A 229 -20.18 -1.89 -4.94
C MET A 229 -19.27 -2.78 -5.79
N LEU A 230 -18.49 -3.62 -5.10
CA LEU A 230 -17.68 -4.65 -5.73
C LEU A 230 -18.51 -5.93 -5.91
N PRO A 231 -18.42 -6.59 -7.06
CA PRO A 231 -19.10 -7.87 -7.27
C PRO A 231 -18.46 -9.01 -6.48
N ALA A 232 -17.18 -8.91 -6.16
CA ALA A 232 -16.34 -9.94 -5.56
C ALA A 232 -15.05 -9.30 -4.99
N PRO A 233 -14.24 -10.04 -4.19
CA PRO A 233 -12.97 -9.52 -3.68
C PRO A 233 -11.88 -9.31 -4.75
N TYR A 234 -12.11 -9.83 -5.95
CA TYR A 234 -11.35 -9.55 -7.16
C TYR A 234 -12.32 -9.18 -8.28
N TRP A 235 -11.91 -8.29 -9.17
CA TRP A 235 -12.84 -7.59 -10.06
C TRP A 235 -12.15 -6.99 -11.28
N VAL A 236 -12.94 -6.66 -12.30
CA VAL A 236 -12.53 -5.82 -13.44
C VAL A 236 -13.34 -4.53 -13.41
N LEU A 237 -12.69 -3.38 -13.42
CA LEU A 237 -13.34 -2.08 -13.68
C LEU A 237 -13.04 -1.70 -15.12
N ASP A 238 -14.08 -1.75 -15.95
CA ASP A 238 -14.01 -1.41 -17.36
C ASP A 238 -14.30 0.07 -17.56
N LEU A 239 -13.24 0.84 -17.82
CA LEU A 239 -13.30 2.29 -18.02
C LEU A 239 -13.45 2.65 -19.51
N GLY A 240 -13.81 1.68 -20.36
CA GLY A 240 -13.94 1.83 -21.81
C GLY A 240 -12.61 1.68 -22.54
N ARG A 241 -11.63 2.55 -22.26
CA ARG A 241 -10.30 2.53 -22.91
C ARG A 241 -9.21 1.81 -22.11
N LEU A 242 -9.41 1.67 -20.81
CA LEU A 242 -8.46 1.13 -19.85
C LEU A 242 -9.19 0.16 -18.94
N LEU A 243 -8.54 -0.95 -18.61
CA LEU A 243 -9.03 -1.89 -17.59
C LEU A 243 -8.23 -1.73 -16.30
N LEU A 244 -8.90 -1.59 -15.16
CA LEU A 244 -8.28 -1.86 -13.86
C LEU A 244 -8.70 -3.26 -13.42
N ILE A 245 -7.73 -4.08 -13.04
CA ILE A 245 -7.98 -5.46 -12.62
C ILE A 245 -7.45 -5.63 -11.21
N GLY A 246 -8.36 -5.83 -10.26
CA GLY A 246 -8.05 -6.08 -8.86
C GLY A 246 -7.98 -7.57 -8.56
N ILE A 247 -6.90 -8.02 -7.91
CA ILE A 247 -6.74 -9.41 -7.46
C ILE A 247 -6.62 -9.53 -5.94
N ASP A 248 -7.11 -10.63 -5.40
CA ASP A 248 -7.07 -10.97 -3.98
C ASP A 248 -6.00 -12.04 -3.74
N THR A 249 -4.93 -11.64 -3.06
CA THR A 249 -3.74 -12.47 -2.84
C THR A 249 -3.72 -13.20 -1.49
N GLY A 250 -4.80 -13.13 -0.71
CA GLY A 250 -4.85 -13.83 0.58
C GLY A 250 -3.81 -13.35 1.60
N ILE A 251 -3.49 -14.22 2.56
CA ILE A 251 -2.45 -13.93 3.56
C ILE A 251 -1.06 -14.15 2.96
N ARG A 252 -0.89 -15.24 2.20
CA ARG A 252 0.43 -15.69 1.72
C ARG A 252 0.92 -15.09 0.41
N GLY A 253 0.07 -14.42 -0.36
CA GLY A 253 0.48 -13.81 -1.62
C GLY A 253 0.30 -14.69 -2.86
N ASP A 254 -0.50 -15.75 -2.77
CA ASP A 254 -0.85 -16.67 -3.87
C ASP A 254 -2.35 -16.59 -4.20
N ILE A 255 -2.71 -17.04 -5.40
CA ILE A 255 -4.11 -17.12 -5.84
C ILE A 255 -4.51 -18.56 -6.17
N ASP A 256 -5.76 -18.89 -5.86
CA ASP A 256 -6.34 -20.19 -6.20
C ASP A 256 -6.58 -20.36 -7.70
N ARG A 257 -6.85 -21.60 -8.11
CA ARG A 257 -7.01 -21.97 -9.51
C ARG A 257 -8.14 -21.20 -10.19
N GLU A 258 -9.24 -21.00 -9.48
CA GLU A 258 -10.43 -20.36 -10.00
C GLU A 258 -10.17 -18.88 -10.31
N GLN A 259 -9.52 -18.15 -9.39
CA GLN A 259 -9.08 -16.78 -9.64
C GLN A 259 -8.02 -16.72 -10.74
N GLY A 260 -7.10 -17.68 -10.79
CA GLY A 260 -6.08 -17.76 -11.84
C GLY A 260 -6.67 -17.98 -13.25
N GLU A 261 -7.65 -18.87 -13.38
CA GLU A 261 -8.38 -19.09 -14.64
C GLU A 261 -9.20 -17.85 -15.03
N TRP A 262 -9.87 -17.21 -14.07
CA TRP A 262 -10.56 -15.94 -14.28
C TRP A 262 -9.60 -14.86 -14.77
N LEU A 263 -8.45 -14.69 -14.12
CA LEU A 263 -7.45 -13.68 -14.46
C LEU A 263 -6.95 -13.88 -15.88
N ARG A 264 -6.65 -15.12 -16.30
CA ARG A 264 -6.25 -15.43 -17.68
C ARG A 264 -7.32 -15.02 -18.69
N ARG A 265 -8.61 -15.31 -18.41
CA ARG A 265 -9.72 -14.95 -19.31
C ARG A 265 -9.86 -13.44 -19.46
N VAL A 266 -9.96 -12.69 -18.35
CA VAL A 266 -10.14 -11.23 -18.41
C VAL A 266 -8.89 -10.52 -18.94
N SER A 267 -7.70 -11.11 -18.73
CA SER A 267 -6.42 -10.59 -19.24
C SER A 267 -6.28 -10.70 -20.75
N ALA A 268 -7.02 -11.60 -21.41
CA ALA A 268 -7.01 -11.76 -22.87
C ALA A 268 -7.59 -10.55 -23.63
N ASP A 269 -8.33 -9.65 -22.96
CA ASP A 269 -8.78 -8.39 -23.58
C ASP A 269 -7.57 -7.54 -24.03
N PRO A 270 -7.52 -7.11 -25.30
CA PRO A 270 -6.34 -6.47 -25.89
C PRO A 270 -6.11 -5.03 -25.42
N ARG A 271 -7.11 -4.40 -24.80
CA ARG A 271 -6.98 -3.01 -24.32
C ARG A 271 -5.90 -2.90 -23.23
N PRO A 272 -5.28 -1.72 -23.06
CA PRO A 272 -4.36 -1.45 -21.96
C PRO A 272 -4.98 -1.75 -20.60
N LYS A 273 -4.16 -2.22 -19.66
CA LYS A 273 -4.61 -2.67 -18.33
C LYS A 273 -3.66 -2.26 -17.22
N ILE A 274 -4.18 -2.04 -16.02
CA ILE A 274 -3.39 -1.89 -14.80
C ILE A 274 -3.82 -2.98 -13.81
N LEU A 275 -2.85 -3.73 -13.28
CA LEU A 275 -3.08 -4.68 -12.20
C LEU A 275 -3.02 -3.95 -10.86
N VAL A 276 -4.01 -4.18 -10.00
CA VAL A 276 -4.00 -3.78 -8.59
C VAL A 276 -3.96 -5.06 -7.75
N THR A 277 -2.95 -5.21 -6.91
CA THR A 277 -2.70 -6.46 -6.15
C THR A 277 -2.40 -6.19 -4.68
N GLY A 278 -2.69 -7.16 -3.81
CA GLY A 278 -2.36 -7.06 -2.39
C GLY A 278 -0.85 -6.92 -2.16
N LYS A 279 -0.06 -7.82 -2.76
CA LYS A 279 1.41 -7.86 -2.61
C LYS A 279 2.13 -7.53 -3.93
N PRO A 280 3.18 -6.69 -3.90
CA PRO A 280 3.86 -6.25 -5.11
C PRO A 280 4.73 -7.36 -5.72
N ILE A 281 4.75 -7.43 -7.05
CA ILE A 281 5.55 -8.41 -7.81
C ILE A 281 7.05 -8.14 -7.69
N TYR A 282 7.43 -6.86 -7.74
CA TYR A 282 8.82 -6.42 -7.53
C TYR A 282 8.89 -5.49 -6.34
N VAL A 283 9.79 -5.78 -5.41
CA VAL A 283 9.93 -5.01 -4.19
C VAL A 283 11.33 -5.18 -3.59
N ARG A 284 12.00 -4.07 -3.26
CA ARG A 284 13.37 -4.10 -2.69
C ARG A 284 14.39 -4.91 -3.51
N ASN A 285 14.30 -4.87 -4.84
CA ASN A 285 15.09 -5.69 -5.77
C ASN A 285 14.79 -7.20 -5.73
N ASP A 286 13.79 -7.65 -4.96
CA ASP A 286 13.30 -9.03 -4.98
C ASP A 286 12.23 -9.22 -6.06
N TYR A 287 12.16 -10.42 -6.62
CA TYR A 287 11.09 -10.89 -7.51
C TYR A 287 10.15 -11.85 -6.78
N LYS A 288 8.85 -11.55 -6.80
CA LYS A 288 7.78 -12.30 -6.13
C LYS A 288 6.54 -12.40 -7.03
N PRO A 289 6.51 -13.32 -8.00
CA PRO A 289 5.58 -13.26 -9.12
C PRO A 289 4.10 -13.56 -8.83
N CYS A 290 3.74 -13.88 -7.58
CA CYS A 290 2.43 -14.40 -7.17
C CYS A 290 2.07 -15.70 -7.89
N GLU A 291 2.21 -16.82 -7.16
CA GLU A 291 1.96 -18.16 -7.69
C GLU A 291 0.46 -18.41 -7.91
N ILE A 292 0.13 -19.15 -8.96
CA ILE A 292 -1.24 -19.57 -9.28
C ILE A 292 -1.38 -21.08 -9.01
N GLU A 293 -2.36 -21.47 -8.20
CA GLU A 293 -2.68 -22.89 -8.00
C GLU A 293 -3.01 -23.57 -9.34
N GLY A 294 -2.28 -24.63 -9.68
CA GLY A 294 -2.39 -25.30 -10.97
C GLY A 294 -1.34 -24.88 -12.00
N GLY A 295 -0.47 -23.91 -11.67
CA GLY A 295 0.75 -23.60 -12.41
C GLY A 295 0.78 -22.21 -13.04
N GLY A 296 2.01 -21.73 -13.25
CA GLY A 296 2.31 -20.38 -13.73
C GLY A 296 2.14 -19.31 -12.66
N THR A 297 2.35 -18.05 -13.07
CA THR A 297 2.33 -16.91 -12.15
C THR A 297 1.50 -15.74 -12.67
N VAL A 298 1.10 -14.83 -11.79
CA VAL A 298 0.44 -13.58 -12.18
C VAL A 298 1.36 -12.74 -13.06
N ASP A 299 2.66 -12.69 -12.74
CA ASP A 299 3.61 -11.92 -13.53
C ASP A 299 3.78 -12.45 -14.97
N GLU A 300 3.67 -13.76 -15.19
CA GLU A 300 3.62 -14.33 -16.55
C GLU A 300 2.42 -13.80 -17.35
N ILE A 301 1.25 -13.66 -16.72
CA ILE A 301 0.05 -13.09 -17.35
C ILE A 301 0.27 -11.60 -17.64
N VAL A 302 0.80 -10.85 -16.67
CA VAL A 302 1.11 -9.41 -16.81
C VAL A 302 2.06 -9.17 -18.00
N ARG A 303 3.13 -9.96 -18.07
CA ARG A 303 4.17 -9.84 -19.11
C ARG A 303 3.72 -10.30 -20.50
N SER A 304 2.75 -11.21 -20.58
CA SER A 304 2.26 -11.76 -21.86
C SER A 304 1.03 -11.04 -22.42
N THR A 305 0.41 -10.13 -21.67
CA THR A 305 -0.83 -9.43 -22.08
C THR A 305 -0.72 -7.91 -21.90
N GLY A 306 -1.76 -7.14 -22.29
CA GLY A 306 -1.74 -5.67 -22.40
C GLY A 306 -1.54 -4.83 -21.11
N TYR A 307 -0.97 -5.39 -20.04
CA TYR A 307 -0.70 -4.63 -18.80
C TYR A 307 0.40 -3.59 -18.98
N ILE A 308 0.12 -2.35 -18.62
CA ILE A 308 1.08 -1.23 -18.65
C ILE A 308 1.69 -0.95 -17.27
N ALA A 309 1.01 -1.38 -16.21
CA ALA A 309 1.48 -1.25 -14.84
C ALA A 309 0.93 -2.37 -13.95
N ALA A 310 1.68 -2.70 -12.90
CA ALA A 310 1.25 -3.55 -11.80
C ALA A 310 1.56 -2.86 -10.47
N ILE A 311 0.52 -2.58 -9.69
CA ILE A 311 0.58 -1.73 -8.50
C ILE A 311 0.15 -2.55 -7.28
N GLY A 312 1.01 -2.65 -6.27
CA GLY A 312 0.72 -3.39 -5.03
C GLY A 312 0.98 -2.63 -3.74
N GLY A 313 0.25 -3.01 -2.68
CA GLY A 313 0.41 -2.52 -1.30
C GLY A 313 1.43 -3.32 -0.49
N ASP A 314 1.12 -3.68 0.76
CA ASP A 314 1.88 -4.52 1.72
C ASP A 314 3.19 -3.90 2.23
N VAL A 315 3.93 -3.23 1.35
CA VAL A 315 5.16 -2.55 1.68
C VAL A 315 4.90 -1.07 1.78
N HIS A 316 4.84 -0.59 3.02
CA HIS A 316 4.58 0.78 3.45
C HIS A 316 5.64 1.83 3.06
N ASN A 317 5.88 1.96 1.77
CA ASN A 317 6.65 3.02 1.11
C ASN A 317 6.23 3.07 -0.37
N TYR A 318 6.86 3.96 -1.13
CA TYR A 318 6.73 4.00 -2.59
C TYR A 318 7.97 3.44 -3.26
N GLN A 319 7.79 2.62 -4.31
CA GLN A 319 8.86 2.16 -5.19
C GLN A 319 8.36 2.07 -6.63
N ARG A 320 9.22 2.33 -7.61
CA ARG A 320 8.91 2.11 -9.04
C ARG A 320 10.06 1.44 -9.77
N PHE A 321 9.73 0.39 -10.51
CA PHE A 321 10.63 -0.38 -11.37
C PHE A 321 10.10 -0.35 -12.81
N PRO A 322 10.71 0.44 -13.71
CA PRO A 322 10.38 0.41 -15.14
C PRO A 322 11.03 -0.81 -15.81
N VAL A 323 10.31 -1.93 -15.89
CA VAL A 323 10.84 -3.20 -16.40
C VAL A 323 10.56 -3.33 -17.90
N LYS A 324 11.61 -3.57 -18.69
CA LYS A 324 11.47 -3.82 -20.14
C LYS A 324 10.99 -5.25 -20.40
N VAL A 325 9.91 -5.39 -21.16
CA VAL A 325 9.29 -6.66 -21.55
C VAL A 325 9.02 -6.61 -23.05
N GLY A 326 9.89 -7.23 -23.85
CA GLY A 326 9.89 -7.03 -25.30
C GLY A 326 10.13 -5.56 -25.66
N ASP A 327 9.24 -4.99 -26.46
CA ASP A 327 9.33 -3.61 -26.94
C ASP A 327 8.64 -2.58 -26.04
N ARG A 328 8.01 -3.02 -24.95
CA ARG A 328 7.30 -2.17 -24.00
C ARG A 328 7.96 -2.13 -22.64
N THR A 329 7.60 -1.13 -21.85
CA THR A 329 8.01 -1.00 -20.44
C THR A 329 6.79 -1.09 -19.54
N ILE A 330 6.78 -2.06 -18.63
CA ILE A 330 5.74 -2.21 -17.62
C ILE A 330 6.22 -1.50 -16.35
N GLN A 331 5.39 -0.62 -15.78
CA GLN A 331 5.68 0.04 -14.51
C GLN A 331 5.24 -0.84 -13.35
N TYR A 332 6.19 -1.47 -12.65
CA TYR A 332 5.89 -2.16 -11.39
C TYR A 332 6.04 -1.19 -10.23
N ILE A 333 4.96 -0.96 -9.49
CA ILE A 333 4.87 0.08 -8.46
C ILE A 333 4.47 -0.54 -7.12
N VAL A 334 5.21 -0.17 -6.08
CA VAL A 334 4.81 -0.37 -4.68
C VAL A 334 4.15 0.93 -4.23
N SER A 335 2.95 0.85 -3.67
CA SER A 335 2.12 1.99 -3.28
C SER A 335 1.47 1.82 -1.91
N GLY A 336 2.19 1.25 -0.93
CA GLY A 336 1.68 1.02 0.42
C GLY A 336 1.87 2.19 1.40
N GLY A 337 2.29 3.36 0.93
CA GLY A 337 2.53 4.51 1.79
C GLY A 337 1.26 5.21 2.31
N GLY A 338 0.07 4.63 2.24
CA GLY A 338 -1.21 5.34 2.41
C GLY A 338 -1.67 5.56 3.85
N GLY A 339 -0.99 4.97 4.84
CA GLY A 339 -1.28 5.23 6.24
C GLY A 339 -0.32 4.50 7.18
N ALA A 340 -0.24 3.17 7.06
CA ALA A 340 0.45 2.32 8.03
C ALA A 340 1.94 2.62 8.22
N PHE A 341 2.50 2.27 9.38
CA PHE A 341 3.91 2.50 9.75
C PHE A 341 4.91 2.32 8.60
N MET A 342 5.97 3.13 8.53
CA MET A 342 6.86 3.11 7.35
C MET A 342 7.74 1.85 7.28
N HIS A 343 7.92 1.29 6.08
CA HIS A 343 8.96 0.29 5.80
C HIS A 343 10.25 0.94 5.28
N ALA A 344 11.40 0.56 5.84
CA ALA A 344 12.71 1.06 5.47
C ALA A 344 13.05 0.87 3.98
N THR A 345 13.42 1.97 3.30
CA THR A 345 13.99 1.93 1.93
C THR A 345 15.51 1.84 1.95
N HIS A 346 16.18 2.31 3.01
CA HIS A 346 17.65 2.29 3.15
C HIS A 346 18.27 0.89 3.19
N THR A 347 17.45 -0.12 3.46
CA THR A 347 17.82 -1.54 3.48
C THR A 347 17.71 -2.19 2.10
N THR A 348 17.11 -1.49 1.13
CA THR A 348 17.04 -1.96 -0.25
C THR A 348 18.44 -1.91 -0.86
N PRO A 349 18.98 -3.03 -1.35
CA PRO A 349 20.29 -3.05 -1.99
C PRO A 349 20.28 -2.25 -3.30
N ARG A 350 21.44 -2.15 -3.94
CA ARG A 350 21.51 -1.67 -5.33
C ARG A 350 20.59 -2.54 -6.18
N VAL A 351 19.69 -1.89 -6.90
CA VAL A 351 18.75 -2.49 -7.83
C VAL A 351 19.51 -2.91 -9.07
N THR A 352 19.27 -4.15 -9.49
CA THR A 352 19.91 -4.77 -10.66
C THR A 352 18.89 -5.22 -11.70
N LEU A 353 17.62 -5.28 -11.33
CA LEU A 353 16.51 -5.59 -12.23
C LEU A 353 16.35 -4.55 -13.34
N VAL A 354 16.57 -3.28 -13.00
CA VAL A 354 16.52 -2.11 -13.88
C VAL A 354 17.79 -1.30 -13.66
N ASP A 355 18.03 -0.28 -14.50
CA ASP A 355 19.04 0.72 -14.19
C ASP A 355 18.73 1.36 -12.82
N GLU A 356 19.73 1.45 -11.95
CA GLU A 356 19.61 2.03 -10.62
C GLU A 356 19.09 3.48 -10.68
N ASP A 357 19.47 4.24 -11.71
CA ASP A 357 19.02 5.62 -11.90
C ASP A 357 17.58 5.70 -12.43
N ALA A 358 17.03 4.60 -12.96
CA ALA A 358 15.63 4.48 -13.35
C ALA A 358 14.74 4.00 -12.19
N TYR A 359 15.31 3.35 -11.18
CA TYR A 359 14.62 3.02 -9.94
C TYR A 359 14.24 4.30 -9.18
N ARG A 360 13.03 4.30 -8.63
CA ARG A 360 12.54 5.37 -7.76
C ARG A 360 12.03 4.74 -6.47
N CYS A 361 12.31 5.40 -5.36
CA CYS A 361 11.69 5.10 -4.07
C CYS A 361 11.45 6.39 -3.29
N TYR A 362 10.43 6.36 -2.43
CA TYR A 362 10.14 7.37 -1.43
C TYR A 362 9.74 6.67 -0.11
N PRO A 363 10.33 7.02 1.04
CA PRO A 363 11.41 8.02 1.19
C PRO A 363 12.68 7.62 0.44
N LEU A 364 13.51 8.62 0.12
CA LEU A 364 14.84 8.37 -0.42
C LEU A 364 15.61 7.47 0.57
N ARG A 365 16.44 6.56 0.06
CA ARG A 365 17.22 5.65 0.93
C ARG A 365 17.98 6.41 2.02
N GLY A 366 18.53 7.59 1.71
CA GLY A 366 19.20 8.41 2.72
C GLY A 366 18.25 8.96 3.79
N ASP A 367 17.10 9.53 3.39
CA ASP A 367 16.09 10.04 4.34
C ASP A 367 15.54 8.91 5.23
N SER A 368 15.33 7.72 4.66
CA SER A 368 14.93 6.54 5.43
C SER A 368 15.96 6.18 6.50
N LEU A 369 17.26 6.17 6.16
CA LEU A 369 18.31 5.88 7.13
C LEU A 369 18.31 6.92 8.26
N SER A 370 18.19 8.20 7.91
CA SER A 370 18.15 9.32 8.86
C SER A 370 16.95 9.22 9.78
N PHE A 371 15.78 8.86 9.27
CA PHE A 371 14.55 8.66 10.06
C PHE A 371 14.71 7.58 11.12
N TYR A 372 15.13 6.37 10.73
CA TYR A 372 15.34 5.30 11.71
C TYR A 372 16.48 5.64 12.69
N SER A 373 17.53 6.33 12.22
CA SER A 373 18.61 6.78 13.10
C SER A 373 18.11 7.75 14.19
N LEU A 374 17.17 8.64 13.86
CA LEU A 374 16.56 9.58 14.78
C LEU A 374 15.70 8.87 15.81
N ILE A 375 14.87 7.92 15.37
CA ILE A 375 14.04 7.09 16.25
C ILE A 375 14.91 6.37 17.27
N TYR A 376 15.93 5.63 16.82
CA TYR A 376 16.82 4.89 17.72
C TYR A 376 17.65 5.80 18.61
N SER A 377 18.16 6.92 18.08
CA SER A 377 18.91 7.91 18.86
C SER A 377 18.08 8.44 20.04
N ARG A 378 16.81 8.79 19.81
CA ARG A 378 15.91 9.29 20.86
C ARG A 378 15.52 8.18 21.84
N ARG A 379 15.08 7.03 21.32
CA ARG A 379 14.58 5.93 22.15
C ARG A 379 15.66 5.33 23.06
N LEU A 380 16.87 5.17 22.54
CA LEU A 380 18.01 4.62 23.28
C LEU A 380 18.82 5.70 24.01
N HIS A 381 18.46 6.98 23.86
CA HIS A 381 19.23 8.13 24.36
C HIS A 381 20.69 8.15 23.86
N MET A 382 20.95 7.58 22.68
CA MET A 382 22.27 7.46 22.07
C MET A 382 22.44 8.45 20.92
N LYS A 383 22.71 9.72 21.26
CA LYS A 383 22.83 10.83 20.28
C LYS A 383 23.79 10.56 19.12
N TRP A 384 24.84 9.77 19.35
CA TRP A 384 25.83 9.44 18.33
C TRP A 384 25.28 8.58 17.19
N LEU A 385 24.13 7.93 17.37
CA LEU A 385 23.45 7.15 16.33
C LEU A 385 22.80 8.03 15.26
N TYR A 386 22.44 9.28 15.57
CA TYR A 386 21.71 10.13 14.63
C TYR A 386 22.56 10.46 13.39
N ILE A 387 21.97 10.22 12.23
CA ILE A 387 22.51 10.50 10.90
C ILE A 387 21.61 11.59 10.30
N THR A 388 22.20 12.73 9.96
CA THR A 388 21.46 13.83 9.30
C THR A 388 21.01 13.40 7.89
N PRO A 389 20.02 14.07 7.27
CA PRO A 389 19.54 13.66 5.95
C PRO A 389 20.65 13.73 4.89
N ASP A 390 21.42 14.83 4.83
CA ASP A 390 22.63 14.94 4.00
C ASP A 390 23.68 13.84 4.25
N GLU A 391 23.99 13.49 5.50
CA GLU A 391 24.88 12.35 5.82
C GLU A 391 24.30 11.01 5.33
N GLY A 392 23.00 10.82 5.48
CA GLY A 392 22.28 9.63 5.04
C GLY A 392 22.35 9.46 3.53
N LEU A 393 22.08 10.54 2.78
CA LEU A 393 22.16 10.54 1.32
C LEU A 393 23.59 10.32 0.82
N ALA A 394 24.58 11.02 1.41
CA ALA A 394 25.98 10.85 1.03
C ALA A 394 26.45 9.40 1.24
N LEU A 395 26.10 8.81 2.38
CA LEU A 395 26.45 7.43 2.71
C LEU A 395 25.76 6.45 1.77
N MET A 396 24.43 6.55 1.62
CA MET A 396 23.67 5.62 0.77
C MET A 396 24.13 5.69 -0.69
N SER A 397 24.37 6.88 -1.21
CA SER A 397 24.85 7.05 -2.59
C SER A 397 26.21 6.41 -2.80
N LYS A 398 27.11 6.52 -1.81
CA LYS A 398 28.41 5.83 -1.85
C LYS A 398 28.28 4.31 -1.75
N THR A 399 27.38 3.81 -0.90
CA THR A 399 27.16 2.36 -0.72
C THR A 399 26.54 1.72 -1.97
N ILE A 400 25.56 2.39 -2.57
CA ILE A 400 24.85 1.93 -3.77
C ILE A 400 25.71 2.14 -5.03
N GLY A 401 26.52 3.20 -5.05
CA GLY A 401 27.33 3.59 -6.21
C GLY A 401 26.52 4.33 -7.26
N ASN A 402 25.60 5.21 -6.85
CA ASN A 402 24.80 6.08 -7.72
C ASN A 402 25.03 7.56 -7.39
N LYS A 403 24.53 8.46 -8.24
CA LYS A 403 24.51 9.89 -7.94
C LYS A 403 23.49 10.17 -6.83
N PRO A 404 23.79 11.09 -5.88
CA PRO A 404 22.80 11.50 -4.90
C PRO A 404 21.49 11.96 -5.55
N PRO A 405 20.34 11.45 -5.11
CA PRO A 405 19.02 11.77 -5.70
C PRO A 405 18.52 13.19 -5.39
N ARG A 406 19.19 13.88 -4.46
CA ARG A 406 19.01 15.28 -4.09
C ARG A 406 20.39 15.96 -4.05
N PRO A 407 20.53 17.24 -4.42
CA PRO A 407 21.76 17.99 -4.21
C PRO A 407 22.17 17.97 -2.72
N ILE A 408 23.43 17.66 -2.45
CA ILE A 408 23.98 17.63 -1.09
C ILE A 408 25.26 18.45 -1.03
N GLY A 409 25.57 19.01 0.15
CA GLY A 409 26.84 19.68 0.39
C GLY A 409 28.04 18.73 0.38
N ASP A 410 29.24 19.27 0.69
CA ASP A 410 30.42 18.43 0.89
C ASP A 410 30.34 17.71 2.25
N VAL A 411 29.88 16.46 2.23
CA VAL A 411 29.68 15.65 3.42
C VAL A 411 30.78 14.61 3.59
N LYS A 412 31.58 14.75 4.65
CA LYS A 412 32.63 13.78 4.99
C LYS A 412 32.07 12.54 5.68
N ILE A 413 32.18 11.38 5.03
CA ILE A 413 31.76 10.10 5.62
C ILE A 413 32.75 9.65 6.70
N THR A 414 32.41 9.88 7.96
CA THR A 414 33.23 9.56 9.14
C THR A 414 33.12 8.10 9.57
N THR A 415 34.04 7.65 10.44
CA THR A 415 33.97 6.33 11.07
C THR A 415 32.73 6.17 11.95
N ARG A 416 32.32 7.23 12.66
CA ARG A 416 31.05 7.27 13.42
C ARG A 416 29.86 6.95 12.52
N LEU A 417 29.75 7.65 11.38
CA LEU A 417 28.66 7.50 10.44
C LEU A 417 28.56 6.05 9.92
N LYS A 418 29.70 5.44 9.57
CA LYS A 418 29.75 4.03 9.15
C LYS A 418 29.27 3.08 10.26
N TRP A 419 29.68 3.30 11.51
CA TRP A 419 29.26 2.45 12.63
C TRP A 419 27.78 2.59 12.94
N ALA A 420 27.25 3.81 12.96
CA ALA A 420 25.82 4.06 13.14
C ALA A 420 25.01 3.37 12.03
N ALA A 421 25.43 3.51 10.77
CA ALA A 421 24.76 2.89 9.65
C ALA A 421 24.82 1.35 9.63
N ARG A 422 25.93 0.74 10.11
CA ARG A 422 26.01 -0.72 10.28
C ARG A 422 24.95 -1.25 11.26
N LEU A 423 24.77 -0.55 12.37
CA LEU A 423 23.73 -0.89 13.34
C LEU A 423 22.33 -0.68 12.77
N LEU A 424 22.15 0.23 11.81
CA LEU A 424 20.86 0.56 11.22
C LEU A 424 20.65 -0.09 9.84
N GLY A 425 21.45 -1.07 9.44
CA GLY A 425 21.29 -1.75 8.15
C GLY A 425 21.61 -0.92 6.88
N GLY A 426 22.12 0.31 7.02
CA GLY A 426 22.61 1.13 5.91
C GLY A 426 24.03 0.76 5.43
N TRP A 427 24.66 -0.26 6.03
CA TRP A 427 25.98 -0.76 5.65
C TRP A 427 26.10 -2.27 5.95
N PRO A 428 26.80 -3.09 5.12
CA PRO A 428 26.93 -4.53 5.34
C PRO A 428 27.50 -4.90 6.72
N TRP A 429 26.71 -5.60 7.54
CA TRP A 429 27.12 -6.09 8.87
C TRP A 429 26.13 -7.16 9.43
N PRO A 430 26.60 -8.22 10.12
CA PRO A 430 25.72 -9.29 10.62
C PRO A 430 24.90 -8.91 11.86
N PHE A 431 25.34 -7.95 12.68
CA PHE A 431 24.67 -7.55 13.93
C PHE A 431 24.05 -6.14 13.82
N ARG A 432 22.78 -6.06 13.43
CA ARG A 432 22.05 -4.80 13.24
C ARG A 432 20.82 -4.72 14.14
N PHE A 433 20.42 -3.50 14.50
CA PHE A 433 19.10 -3.22 15.04
C PHE A 433 18.03 -3.66 14.04
N PRO A 434 16.82 -3.99 14.52
CA PRO A 434 15.78 -4.49 13.64
C PRO A 434 15.23 -3.36 12.75
N VAL A 435 15.76 -3.29 11.53
CA VAL A 435 15.31 -2.41 10.44
C VAL A 435 14.75 -3.20 9.25
N GLU A 436 14.86 -4.53 9.28
CA GLU A 436 14.51 -5.49 8.21
C GLU A 436 13.71 -6.71 8.73
N ARG A 437 13.12 -7.47 7.78
CA ARG A 437 12.07 -8.51 7.94
C ARG A 437 12.23 -9.58 9.02
N VAL A 438 13.44 -9.93 9.50
CA VAL A 438 13.61 -11.09 10.41
C VAL A 438 12.91 -10.88 11.76
N PHE A 439 12.54 -9.62 12.07
CA PHE A 439 11.73 -9.23 13.23
C PHE A 439 10.39 -8.59 12.81
N HIS A 440 9.71 -9.15 11.80
CA HIS A 440 8.34 -8.73 11.41
C HIS A 440 7.31 -8.79 12.55
N ARG A 441 7.64 -9.42 13.69
CA ARG A 441 6.67 -9.79 14.71
C ARG A 441 6.54 -8.78 15.87
N TYR A 442 7.48 -7.81 16.01
CA TYR A 442 7.50 -6.94 17.20
C TYR A 442 8.16 -5.55 17.04
N ILE A 443 8.86 -5.20 15.93
CA ILE A 443 9.80 -4.04 15.98
C ILE A 443 9.78 -3.04 14.80
N SER A 444 9.38 -3.39 13.56
CA SER A 444 9.16 -2.36 12.51
C SER A 444 8.08 -1.34 12.93
N GLU A 445 7.19 -1.84 13.77
CA GLU A 445 6.17 -1.23 14.62
C GLU A 445 6.68 -0.13 15.56
N LEU A 446 7.99 -0.06 15.84
CA LEU A 446 8.62 1.00 16.64
C LEU A 446 8.80 2.31 15.85
N SER A 447 8.55 2.28 14.54
CA SER A 447 8.60 3.45 13.65
C SER A 447 7.28 4.19 13.55
N ASP A 448 6.23 3.72 14.23
CA ASP A 448 5.00 4.47 14.38
C ASP A 448 5.29 5.75 15.19
N TRP A 449 5.01 6.87 14.55
CA TRP A 449 5.64 8.14 14.86
C TRP A 449 4.66 9.25 14.54
N ASP A 450 4.11 9.90 15.56
CA ASP A 450 3.02 10.89 15.41
C ASP A 450 3.48 12.31 15.01
N THR A 451 4.75 12.48 14.62
CA THR A 451 5.29 13.81 14.28
C THR A 451 5.91 13.80 12.89
N PRO A 452 5.79 14.86 12.10
CA PRO A 452 6.50 14.93 10.81
C PRO A 452 8.02 14.69 10.93
N PRO A 453 8.67 14.15 9.88
CA PRO A 453 8.08 13.66 8.62
C PRO A 453 7.49 12.25 8.74
N PHE A 454 6.30 12.02 8.17
CA PHE A 454 5.66 10.69 8.13
C PHE A 454 6.06 9.81 6.94
N PHE A 455 6.60 10.40 5.87
CA PHE A 455 6.95 9.71 4.62
C PHE A 455 5.83 8.86 4.00
N LYS A 456 4.59 9.38 4.03
CA LYS A 456 3.44 8.75 3.40
C LYS A 456 3.28 9.21 1.96
N SER A 457 2.51 8.47 1.18
CA SER A 457 2.29 8.77 -0.22
C SER A 457 0.99 8.19 -0.74
N PHE A 458 0.45 8.82 -1.77
CA PHE A 458 -0.66 8.32 -2.58
C PHE A 458 -0.41 8.65 -4.05
N LEU A 459 -1.06 7.90 -4.93
CA LEU A 459 -0.98 8.12 -6.37
C LEU A 459 -2.18 8.90 -6.88
N HIS A 460 -1.93 9.76 -7.86
CA HIS A 460 -2.95 10.37 -8.69
C HIS A 460 -2.67 9.96 -10.13
N LEU A 461 -3.66 9.36 -10.78
CA LEU A 461 -3.58 8.89 -12.15
C LEU A 461 -4.43 9.79 -13.05
N THR A 462 -3.85 10.22 -14.16
CA THR A 462 -4.55 10.94 -15.23
C THR A 462 -4.54 10.06 -16.47
N VAL A 463 -5.72 9.83 -17.04
CA VAL A 463 -5.88 9.00 -18.24
C VAL A 463 -6.45 9.87 -19.35
N THR A 464 -5.75 9.91 -20.47
CA THR A 464 -6.17 10.59 -21.71
C THR A 464 -6.47 9.57 -22.80
N ASP A 465 -6.74 10.04 -24.02
CA ASP A 465 -6.83 9.16 -25.19
C ASP A 465 -5.49 8.48 -25.51
N ASP A 466 -4.37 9.15 -25.21
CA ASP A 466 -3.05 8.79 -25.72
C ASP A 466 -2.06 8.35 -24.65
N SER A 467 -2.34 8.59 -23.37
CA SER A 467 -1.42 8.27 -22.28
C SER A 467 -2.10 8.04 -20.93
N VAL A 468 -1.40 7.29 -20.07
CA VAL A 468 -1.65 7.22 -18.63
C VAL A 468 -0.48 7.86 -17.91
N LYS A 469 -0.76 8.89 -17.10
CA LYS A 469 0.23 9.55 -16.25
C LYS A 469 0.01 9.14 -14.80
N ILE A 470 1.03 8.57 -14.18
CA ILE A 470 1.02 8.15 -12.77
C ILE A 470 1.92 9.10 -11.99
N ARG A 471 1.35 9.77 -10.99
CA ARG A 471 2.02 10.73 -10.11
C ARG A 471 2.01 10.24 -8.68
N CYS A 472 3.17 10.21 -8.04
CA CYS A 472 3.28 9.91 -6.61
C CYS A 472 3.40 11.22 -5.83
N TYR A 473 2.45 11.49 -4.94
CA TYR A 473 2.45 12.65 -4.06
C TYR A 473 2.82 12.26 -2.63
N ALA A 474 3.60 13.09 -1.96
CA ALA A 474 3.97 12.91 -0.57
C ALA A 474 2.91 13.46 0.40
N ALA A 475 2.82 12.81 1.55
CA ALA A 475 2.16 13.28 2.76
C ALA A 475 3.16 13.21 3.91
N THR A 476 3.71 14.36 4.28
CA THR A 476 4.76 14.48 5.31
C THR A 476 4.22 14.84 6.68
N GLY A 477 2.96 15.30 6.76
CA GLY A 477 2.32 15.87 7.94
C GLY A 477 2.63 17.35 8.20
N CYS A 478 3.33 18.03 7.31
CA CYS A 478 3.53 19.49 7.41
C CYS A 478 2.38 20.26 6.74
N LEU A 479 1.92 21.34 7.37
CA LEU A 479 0.74 22.09 6.92
C LEU A 479 0.88 22.63 5.49
N GLU A 480 2.04 23.21 5.16
CA GLU A 480 2.29 23.74 3.81
C GLU A 480 2.16 22.65 2.73
N GLN A 481 2.55 21.42 3.07
CA GLN A 481 2.54 20.27 2.19
C GLN A 481 1.17 19.55 2.19
N GLU A 482 0.31 19.76 3.18
CA GLU A 482 -1.12 19.43 3.05
C GLU A 482 -1.79 20.32 1.99
N ILE A 483 -1.40 21.61 1.92
CA ILE A 483 -1.96 22.58 0.97
C ILE A 483 -1.35 22.41 -0.43
N THR A 484 -0.07 22.07 -0.52
CA THR A 484 0.61 21.79 -1.80
C THR A 484 1.42 20.51 -1.67
N PRO A 485 0.78 19.33 -1.84
CA PRO A 485 1.49 18.05 -1.73
C PRO A 485 2.70 17.98 -2.67
N PRO A 486 3.90 17.64 -2.15
CA PRO A 486 5.08 17.43 -2.98
C PRO A 486 4.86 16.31 -4.02
N LEU A 487 5.39 16.49 -5.23
CA LEU A 487 5.37 15.47 -6.28
C LEU A 487 6.70 14.71 -6.27
N GLU A 488 6.70 13.47 -5.80
CA GLU A 488 7.92 12.66 -5.59
C GLU A 488 8.38 11.88 -6.81
N ASP A 489 7.44 11.47 -7.66
CA ASP A 489 7.72 10.78 -8.91
C ASP A 489 6.58 11.00 -9.90
N GLU A 490 6.93 10.96 -11.19
CA GLU A 490 5.99 11.06 -12.29
C GLU A 490 6.47 10.17 -13.42
N VAL A 491 5.54 9.40 -13.98
CA VAL A 491 5.77 8.64 -15.20
C VAL A 491 4.57 8.78 -16.13
N GLU A 492 4.85 9.02 -17.40
CA GLU A 492 3.85 9.01 -18.46
C GLU A 492 4.06 7.78 -19.33
N ILE A 493 2.98 7.02 -19.52
CA ILE A 493 2.96 5.77 -20.27
C ILE A 493 2.08 6.01 -21.50
N PRO A 494 2.62 5.99 -22.73
CA PRO A 494 1.80 6.13 -23.93
C PRO A 494 0.86 4.92 -24.07
N LEU A 495 -0.36 5.19 -24.50
CA LEU A 495 -1.39 4.22 -24.88
C LEU A 495 -1.39 3.96 -26.40
N GLN A 496 -0.60 4.70 -27.19
CA GLN A 496 -0.46 4.53 -28.63
C GLN A 496 0.68 3.56 -29.03
N GLY A 497 0.34 2.65 -29.96
CA GLY A 497 1.19 1.64 -30.60
C GLY A 497 0.44 0.34 -30.78
#